data_AF-A0A8T9SC43-F1
#
_entry.id   AF-A0A8T9SC43-F1
#
_cell.length_a   1.000
_cell.length_b   1.000
_cell.length_c   1.000
_cell.angle_alpha   90.00
_cell.angle_beta   90.00
_cell.angle_gamma   90.00
#
_symmetry.space_group_name_H-M   'P 1'
#
loop_
_entity.id
_entity.type
_entity.pdbx_description
1 polymer ?
#
loop_
_entity_poly.entity_id
_entity_poly.type
_entity_poly.pdbx_seq_one_letter_code
_entity_poly.pdbx_strand_id
1 'polypeptide(L)'
;MKRKRLLNGAALVLGLLGVYFKLNWWAGANALLLSGFGALLGSVLGFTARANAEAGTSYVLNYVMVATLTLGILTVVFRLMHWSGDGLLVWASDGLLLVLVIMLIFSKNRVVSHQFVTVLAIFFTLVIALLSFVPGHQPAPRTQPERAAQQEEAWLELD
;
A
#
# COMPACT_ATOMS: atom_id res chain seq x y z
N MET A 1 -26.06 -1.53 -3.40
CA MET A 1 -24.69 -1.90 -3.83
C MET A 1 -23.93 -0.78 -4.54
N LYS A 2 -24.54 0.00 -5.46
CA LYS A 2 -23.86 1.04 -6.25
C LYS A 2 -23.12 2.10 -5.41
N ARG A 3 -23.75 2.65 -4.35
CA ARG A 3 -23.13 3.65 -3.45
C ARG A 3 -21.84 3.17 -2.77
N LYS A 4 -21.81 1.93 -2.27
CA LYS A 4 -20.62 1.35 -1.60
C LYS A 4 -19.45 1.23 -2.59
N ARG A 5 -19.70 0.73 -3.80
CA ARG A 5 -18.69 0.66 -4.86
C ARG A 5 -18.15 2.04 -5.24
N LEU A 6 -19.03 3.04 -5.30
CA LEU A 6 -18.65 4.41 -5.66
C LEU A 6 -17.79 5.06 -4.58
N LEU A 7 -18.11 4.85 -3.30
CA LEU A 7 -17.28 5.31 -2.17
C LEU A 7 -15.89 4.64 -2.17
N ASN A 8 -15.83 3.33 -2.38
CA ASN A 8 -14.56 2.61 -2.43
C ASN A 8 -13.71 3.04 -3.63
N GLY A 9 -14.36 3.24 -4.79
CA GLY A 9 -13.70 3.76 -5.98
C GLY A 9 -13.19 5.19 -5.79
N ALA A 10 -13.99 6.07 -5.17
CA ALA A 10 -13.58 7.44 -4.85
C ALA A 10 -12.41 7.47 -3.86
N ALA A 11 -12.47 6.64 -2.80
CA ALA A 11 -11.37 6.51 -1.83
C ALA A 11 -10.08 6.01 -2.51
N LEU A 12 -10.19 5.06 -3.45
CA LEU A 12 -9.06 4.61 -4.23
C LEU A 12 -8.47 5.72 -5.09
N VAL A 13 -9.29 6.41 -5.87
CA VAL A 13 -8.82 7.52 -6.73
C VAL A 13 -8.14 8.59 -5.88
N LEU A 14 -8.71 8.92 -4.73
CA LEU A 14 -8.11 9.86 -3.79
C LEU A 14 -6.76 9.36 -3.24
N GLY A 15 -6.67 8.08 -2.86
CA GLY A 15 -5.42 7.47 -2.42
C GLY A 15 -4.34 7.48 -3.51
N LEU A 16 -4.70 7.13 -4.75
CA LEU A 16 -3.80 7.15 -5.91
C LEU A 16 -3.32 8.57 -6.24
N LEU A 17 -4.21 9.56 -6.19
CA LEU A 17 -3.83 10.97 -6.32
C LEU A 17 -2.86 11.38 -5.21
N GLY A 18 -3.08 10.92 -3.99
CA GLY A 18 -2.18 11.17 -2.87
C GLY A 18 -0.78 10.62 -3.12
N VAL A 19 -0.70 9.38 -3.60
CA VAL A 19 0.57 8.74 -3.99
C VAL A 19 1.23 9.54 -5.11
N TYR A 20 0.49 9.87 -6.15
CA TYR A 20 0.99 10.67 -7.26
C TYR A 20 1.56 12.02 -6.80
N PHE A 21 0.84 12.77 -5.97
CA PHE A 21 1.32 14.04 -5.44
C PHE A 21 2.52 13.89 -4.51
N LYS A 22 2.59 12.78 -3.75
CA LYS A 22 3.73 12.47 -2.88
C LYS A 22 5.00 12.22 -3.69
N LEU A 23 4.89 11.54 -4.83
CA LEU A 23 5.99 11.33 -5.76
C LEU A 23 6.46 12.63 -6.44
N ASN A 24 5.57 13.61 -6.60
CA ASN A 24 5.87 14.94 -7.16
C ASN A 24 6.21 16.00 -6.10
N TRP A 25 6.47 15.61 -4.84
CA TRP A 25 6.85 16.53 -3.75
C TRP A 25 5.86 17.68 -3.49
N TRP A 26 4.57 17.47 -3.74
CA TRP A 26 3.58 18.53 -3.55
C TRP A 26 3.28 18.81 -2.07
N ALA A 27 3.26 20.10 -1.71
CA ALA A 27 2.96 20.60 -0.36
C ALA A 27 1.47 20.38 -0.04
N GLY A 28 1.13 19.18 0.42
CA GLY A 28 -0.25 18.75 0.68
C GLY A 28 -0.48 17.27 0.41
N ALA A 29 0.47 16.59 -0.23
CA ALA A 29 0.40 15.18 -0.56
C ALA A 29 0.09 14.29 0.66
N ASN A 30 0.68 14.59 1.82
CA ASN A 30 0.45 13.84 3.05
C ASN A 30 -1.01 13.88 3.51
N ALA A 31 -1.66 15.06 3.46
CA ALA A 31 -3.06 15.19 3.86
C ALA A 31 -3.97 14.42 2.89
N LEU A 32 -3.68 14.49 1.58
CA LEU A 32 -4.44 13.81 0.56
C LEU A 32 -4.26 12.28 0.66
N LEU A 33 -3.04 11.80 0.93
CA LEU A 33 -2.74 10.40 1.26
C LEU A 33 -3.53 9.92 2.48
N LEU A 34 -3.42 10.61 3.61
CA LEU A 34 -4.07 10.19 4.86
C LEU A 34 -5.60 10.20 4.72
N SER A 35 -6.16 11.17 4.01
CA SER A 35 -7.61 11.21 3.75
C SER A 35 -8.07 10.07 2.83
N GLY A 36 -7.35 9.78 1.75
CA GLY A 36 -7.64 8.68 0.83
C GLY A 36 -7.52 7.30 1.48
N PHE A 37 -6.39 7.03 2.14
CA PHE A 37 -6.18 5.77 2.84
C PHE A 37 -7.07 5.64 4.09
N GLY A 38 -7.38 6.73 4.79
CA GLY A 38 -8.33 6.74 5.90
C GLY A 38 -9.76 6.39 5.44
N ALA A 39 -10.21 6.95 4.31
CA ALA A 39 -11.48 6.59 3.71
C ALA A 39 -11.50 5.12 3.24
N LEU A 40 -10.41 4.64 2.65
CA LEU A 40 -10.27 3.24 2.23
C LEU A 40 -10.33 2.30 3.44
N LEU A 41 -9.63 2.62 4.53
CA LEU A 41 -9.63 1.87 5.77
C LEU A 41 -11.04 1.83 6.39
N GLY A 42 -11.71 2.97 6.47
CA GLY A 42 -13.10 3.05 6.93
C GLY A 42 -14.04 2.19 6.07
N SER A 43 -13.82 2.12 4.76
CA SER A 43 -14.56 1.23 3.87
C SER A 43 -14.30 -0.25 4.16
N VAL A 44 -13.04 -0.64 4.38
CA VAL A 44 -12.67 -2.03 4.70
C VAL A 44 -13.34 -2.47 6.00
N LEU A 45 -13.19 -1.68 7.06
CA LEU A 45 -13.73 -1.99 8.38
C LEU A 45 -15.27 -1.96 8.39
N GLY A 46 -15.88 -0.97 7.73
CA GLY A 46 -17.33 -0.78 7.75
C GLY A 46 -18.11 -1.68 6.79
N PHE A 47 -17.53 -2.07 5.65
CA PHE A 47 -18.27 -2.78 4.60
C PHE A 47 -17.73 -4.16 4.27
N THR A 48 -16.42 -4.39 4.28
CA THR A 48 -15.84 -5.68 3.85
C THR A 48 -16.17 -6.79 4.83
N ALA A 49 -16.08 -6.53 6.14
CA ALA A 49 -16.43 -7.50 7.18
C ALA A 49 -17.87 -8.02 7.02
N ARG A 50 -18.83 -7.11 6.81
CA ARG A 50 -20.24 -7.46 6.62
C ARG A 50 -20.49 -8.15 5.27
N ALA A 51 -19.85 -7.68 4.20
CA ALA A 51 -20.02 -8.25 2.86
C ALA A 51 -19.51 -9.69 2.77
N ASN A 52 -18.42 -10.02 3.47
CA ASN A 52 -17.90 -11.39 3.54
C ASN A 52 -18.82 -12.31 4.35
N ALA A 53 -19.37 -11.82 5.47
CA ALA A 53 -20.35 -12.57 6.25
C ALA A 53 -21.62 -12.87 5.42
N GLU A 54 -22.12 -11.89 4.68
CA GLU A 54 -23.26 -12.04 3.75
C GLU A 54 -22.94 -13.02 2.60
N ALA A 55 -21.68 -13.13 2.18
CA ALA A 55 -21.22 -14.10 1.19
C ALA A 55 -21.05 -15.52 1.75
N GLY A 56 -21.31 -15.76 3.04
CA GLY A 56 -21.13 -17.05 3.68
C GLY A 56 -19.67 -17.42 3.96
N THR A 57 -18.76 -16.44 3.94
CA THR A 57 -17.37 -16.65 4.36
C THR A 57 -17.32 -17.00 5.85
N SER A 58 -16.50 -17.98 6.24
CA SER A 58 -16.35 -18.34 7.66
C SER A 58 -15.85 -17.15 8.49
N TYR A 59 -16.27 -17.06 9.76
CA TYR A 59 -15.87 -15.96 10.64
C TYR A 59 -14.35 -15.78 10.71
N VAL A 60 -13.61 -16.88 10.86
CA VAL A 60 -12.14 -16.85 10.93
C VAL A 60 -11.54 -16.29 9.65
N LEU A 61 -11.95 -16.80 8.48
CA LEU A 61 -11.45 -16.32 7.19
C LEU A 61 -11.79 -14.84 6.97
N ASN A 62 -12.99 -14.41 7.36
CA ASN A 62 -13.39 -13.02 7.26
C ASN A 62 -12.51 -12.09 8.12
N TYR A 63 -12.23 -12.46 9.38
CA TYR A 63 -11.32 -11.69 10.22
C TYR A 63 -9.91 -11.62 9.64
N VAL A 64 -9.39 -12.74 9.13
CA VAL A 64 -8.07 -12.76 8.47
C VAL A 64 -8.09 -11.84 7.25
N MET A 65 -9.10 -11.91 6.38
CA MET A 65 -9.22 -11.03 5.22
C MET A 65 -9.24 -9.54 5.59
N VAL A 66 -10.03 -9.16 6.59
CA VAL A 66 -10.12 -7.77 7.07
C VAL A 66 -8.81 -7.32 7.70
N ALA A 67 -8.17 -8.18 8.49
CA ALA A 67 -6.89 -7.91 9.11
C ALA A 67 -5.78 -7.74 8.05
N THR A 68 -5.71 -8.62 7.04
CA THR A 68 -4.74 -8.51 5.93
C THR A 68 -4.89 -7.20 5.19
N LEU A 69 -6.12 -6.82 4.83
CA LEU A 69 -6.37 -5.56 4.12
C LEU A 69 -6.04 -4.34 4.98
N THR A 70 -6.41 -4.37 6.26
CA THR A 70 -6.12 -3.29 7.21
C THR A 70 -4.62 -3.12 7.40
N LEU A 71 -3.92 -4.21 7.69
CA LEU A 71 -2.49 -4.20 7.92
C LEU A 71 -1.74 -3.77 6.66
N GLY A 72 -2.14 -4.27 5.48
CA GLY A 72 -1.59 -3.84 4.20
C GLY A 72 -1.74 -2.33 3.96
N ILE A 73 -2.93 -1.77 4.18
CA ILE A 73 -3.15 -0.32 4.06
C ILE A 73 -2.22 0.45 5.01
N LEU A 74 -2.11 0.03 6.27
CA LEU A 74 -1.22 0.66 7.24
C LEU A 74 0.25 0.58 6.81
N THR A 75 0.70 -0.58 6.33
CA THR A 75 2.06 -0.78 5.80
C THR A 75 2.36 0.21 4.69
N VAL A 76 1.44 0.40 3.74
CA VAL A 76 1.60 1.37 2.64
C VAL A 76 1.72 2.79 3.17
N VAL A 77 0.84 3.19 4.10
CA VAL A 77 0.86 4.53 4.71
C VAL A 77 2.17 4.77 5.45
N PHE A 78 2.62 3.85 6.30
CA PHE A 78 3.86 3.99 7.06
C PHE A 78 5.07 4.13 6.14
N ARG A 79 5.14 3.29 5.10
CA ARG A 79 6.24 3.33 4.13
C ARG A 79 6.27 4.64 3.35
N LEU A 80 5.11 5.11 2.87
CA LEU A 80 5.00 6.40 2.17
C LEU A 80 5.33 7.60 3.06
N MET A 81 4.93 7.53 4.32
CA MET A 81 5.18 8.57 5.31
C MET A 81 6.59 8.50 5.91
N HIS A 82 7.39 7.48 5.55
CA HIS A 82 8.72 7.23 6.10
C HIS A 82 8.70 7.18 7.64
N TRP A 83 7.62 6.62 8.19
CA TRP A 83 7.50 6.44 9.63
C TRP A 83 8.29 5.21 10.08
N SER A 84 8.93 5.31 11.23
CA SER A 84 9.64 4.19 11.84
C SER A 84 8.69 3.02 12.09
N GLY A 85 9.14 1.79 11.79
CA GLY A 85 8.36 0.57 11.99
C GLY A 85 7.63 0.07 10.75
N ASP A 86 7.79 0.73 9.60
CA ASP A 86 7.30 0.22 8.32
C ASP A 86 7.84 -1.18 8.02
N GLY A 87 9.11 -1.48 8.36
CA GLY A 87 9.70 -2.80 8.22
C GLY A 87 8.92 -3.89 8.96
N LEU A 88 8.59 -3.68 10.24
CA LEU A 88 7.81 -4.65 11.02
C LEU A 88 6.41 -4.86 10.42
N LEU A 89 5.77 -3.78 9.96
CA LEU A 89 4.47 -3.82 9.31
C LEU A 89 4.51 -4.57 7.96
N VAL A 90 5.59 -4.44 7.18
CA VAL A 90 5.80 -5.22 5.95
C VAL A 90 5.85 -6.71 6.29
N TRP A 91 6.73 -7.12 7.21
CA TRP A 91 6.86 -8.52 7.61
C TRP A 91 5.54 -9.10 8.14
N ALA A 92 4.83 -8.37 8.98
CA ALA A 92 3.55 -8.81 9.53
C ALA A 92 2.46 -8.89 8.44
N SER A 93 2.41 -7.92 7.52
CA SER A 93 1.48 -7.92 6.38
C SER A 93 1.74 -9.09 5.45
N ASP A 94 3.00 -9.35 5.11
CA ASP A 94 3.39 -10.45 4.21
C ASP A 94 3.09 -11.81 4.83
N GLY A 95 3.39 -11.99 6.13
CA GLY A 95 3.04 -13.20 6.86
C GLY A 95 1.53 -13.44 6.92
N LEU A 96 0.75 -12.39 7.21
CA LEU A 96 -0.71 -12.49 7.26
C LEU A 96 -1.33 -12.74 5.87
N LEU A 97 -0.74 -12.17 4.83
CA LEU A 97 -1.12 -12.43 3.45
C LEU A 97 -0.84 -13.88 3.05
N LEU A 98 0.32 -14.44 3.43
CA LEU A 98 0.65 -15.85 3.20
C LEU A 98 -0.37 -16.77 3.88
N VAL A 99 -0.70 -16.50 5.15
CA VAL A 99 -1.75 -17.22 5.89
C VAL A 99 -3.08 -17.14 5.15
N LEU A 100 -3.47 -15.96 4.69
CA LEU A 100 -4.71 -15.77 3.94
C LEU A 100 -4.72 -16.58 2.64
N VAL A 101 -3.63 -16.57 1.87
CA VAL A 101 -3.51 -17.35 0.63
C VAL A 101 -3.64 -18.84 0.92
N ILE A 102 -2.95 -19.35 1.94
CA ILE A 102 -3.06 -20.75 2.37
C ILE A 102 -4.52 -21.07 2.74
N MET A 103 -5.16 -20.25 3.58
CA MET A 103 -6.55 -20.46 3.96
C MET A 103 -7.50 -20.46 2.76
N LEU A 104 -7.30 -19.57 1.78
CA LEU A 104 -8.12 -19.51 0.57
C LEU A 104 -7.95 -20.75 -0.31
N ILE A 105 -6.73 -21.29 -0.43
CA ILE A 105 -6.44 -22.53 -1.17
C ILE A 105 -7.15 -23.72 -0.53
N PHE A 106 -7.10 -23.83 0.81
CA PHE A 106 -7.71 -24.94 1.56
C PHE A 106 -9.19 -24.73 1.89
N SER A 107 -9.77 -23.56 1.62
CA SER A 107 -11.20 -23.33 1.88
C SER A 107 -12.04 -24.17 0.90
N LYS A 108 -12.79 -25.12 1.45
CA LYS A 108 -13.66 -26.03 0.69
C LYS A 108 -14.81 -25.29 -0.01
N ASN A 109 -15.25 -24.18 0.60
CA ASN A 109 -16.28 -23.29 0.07
C ASN A 109 -15.61 -22.00 -0.39
N ARG A 110 -15.26 -21.91 -1.69
CA ARG A 110 -14.62 -20.74 -2.32
C ARG A 110 -15.57 -19.54 -2.47
N VAL A 111 -16.39 -19.26 -1.47
CA VAL A 111 -17.33 -18.13 -1.48
C VAL A 111 -16.60 -16.92 -0.90
N VAL A 112 -15.85 -16.26 -1.78
CA VAL A 112 -15.16 -15.01 -1.49
C VAL A 112 -16.02 -13.89 -2.05
N SER A 113 -16.26 -12.84 -1.27
CA SER A 113 -17.03 -11.70 -1.77
C SER A 113 -16.29 -11.01 -2.92
N HIS A 114 -17.01 -10.65 -3.98
CA HIS A 114 -16.43 -9.85 -5.07
C HIS A 114 -15.81 -8.54 -4.54
N GLN A 115 -16.39 -7.98 -3.47
CA GLN A 115 -15.87 -6.78 -2.84
C GLN A 115 -14.47 -6.99 -2.27
N PHE A 116 -14.22 -8.13 -1.61
CA PHE A 116 -12.87 -8.47 -1.16
C PHE A 116 -11.90 -8.60 -2.33
N VAL A 117 -12.26 -9.34 -3.38
CA VAL A 117 -11.37 -9.53 -4.54
C VAL A 117 -11.04 -8.18 -5.18
N THR A 118 -12.02 -7.28 -5.32
CA THR A 118 -11.80 -5.92 -5.82
C THR A 118 -10.84 -5.15 -4.92
N VAL A 119 -11.06 -5.13 -3.60
CA VAL A 119 -10.18 -4.39 -2.67
C VAL A 119 -8.78 -4.99 -2.62
N LEU A 120 -8.66 -6.32 -2.66
CA LEU A 120 -7.38 -7.03 -2.70
C LEU A 120 -6.60 -6.71 -3.98
N ALA A 121 -7.25 -6.80 -5.14
CA ALA A 121 -6.63 -6.46 -6.43
C ALA A 121 -6.16 -5.01 -6.44
N ILE A 122 -7.01 -4.09 -5.99
CA ILE A 122 -6.68 -2.67 -5.83
C ILE A 122 -5.45 -2.50 -4.94
N PHE A 123 -5.42 -3.17 -3.79
CA PHE A 123 -4.31 -3.12 -2.84
C PHE A 123 -3.01 -3.59 -3.49
N PHE A 124 -3.00 -4.75 -4.15
CA PHE A 124 -1.80 -5.25 -4.84
C PHE A 124 -1.35 -4.35 -5.97
N THR A 125 -2.26 -3.80 -6.78
CA THR A 125 -1.91 -2.83 -7.82
C THR A 125 -1.22 -1.60 -7.21
N LEU A 126 -1.75 -1.08 -6.10
CA LEU A 126 -1.15 0.03 -5.35
C LEU A 126 0.23 -0.32 -4.80
N VAL A 127 0.37 -1.47 -4.14
CA VAL A 127 1.64 -1.94 -3.57
C VAL A 127 2.69 -2.17 -4.66
N ILE A 128 2.34 -2.84 -5.75
CA ILE A 128 3.27 -3.09 -6.86
C ILE A 128 3.71 -1.77 -7.48
N ALA A 129 2.76 -0.86 -7.75
CA ALA A 129 3.08 0.47 -8.27
C ALA A 129 4.04 1.20 -7.32
N LEU A 130 3.77 1.19 -6.01
CA LEU A 130 4.64 1.82 -5.01
C LEU A 130 6.03 1.18 -4.96
N LEU A 131 6.13 -0.15 -4.99
CA LEU A 131 7.39 -0.86 -4.98
C LEU A 131 8.20 -0.60 -6.25
N SER A 132 7.56 -0.47 -7.41
CA SER A 132 8.22 -0.10 -8.66
C SER A 132 8.72 1.35 -8.69
N PHE A 133 8.15 2.22 -7.87
CA PHE A 133 8.54 3.62 -7.74
C PHE A 133 9.52 3.90 -6.61
N VAL A 134 9.92 2.90 -5.81
CA VAL A 134 11.06 3.06 -4.89
C VAL A 134 12.28 3.29 -5.76
N PRO A 135 12.84 4.51 -5.81
CA PRO A 135 14.04 4.77 -6.58
C PRO A 135 15.10 3.85 -5.98
N GLY A 136 15.59 2.89 -6.77
CA GLY A 136 16.73 2.07 -6.37
C GLY A 136 17.79 3.04 -5.88
N HIS A 137 18.16 2.88 -4.60
CA HIS A 137 19.06 3.72 -3.82
C HIS A 137 19.65 4.84 -4.67
N GLN A 138 19.03 6.03 -4.68
CA GLN A 138 19.78 7.19 -5.17
C GLN A 138 21.08 7.16 -4.38
N PRO A 139 22.25 6.99 -5.03
CA PRO A 139 23.51 6.90 -4.32
C PRO A 139 23.55 8.13 -3.43
N ALA A 140 23.88 7.92 -2.14
CA ALA A 140 23.88 8.98 -1.15
C ALA A 140 24.49 10.24 -1.79
N PRO A 141 23.85 11.42 -1.68
CA PRO A 141 24.35 12.61 -2.35
C PRO A 141 25.83 12.74 -2.03
N ARG A 142 26.70 12.60 -3.05
CA ARG A 142 28.15 12.55 -2.89
C ARG A 142 28.54 13.62 -1.91
N THR A 143 29.28 13.22 -0.88
CA THR A 143 29.74 14.15 0.15
C THR A 143 30.46 15.31 -0.55
N GLN A 144 30.37 16.51 -0.01
CA GLN A 144 31.05 17.68 -0.58
C GLN A 144 32.53 17.41 -0.95
N PRO A 145 33.33 16.66 -0.15
CA PRO A 145 34.68 16.24 -0.54
C PRO A 145 34.74 15.29 -1.75
N GLU A 146 33.82 14.33 -1.89
CA GLU A 146 33.80 13.44 -3.08
C GLU A 146 33.49 14.20 -4.37
N ARG A 147 32.63 15.23 -4.30
CA ARG A 147 32.38 16.08 -5.48
C ARG A 147 33.59 16.91 -5.86
N ALA A 148 34.33 17.40 -4.87
CA ALA A 148 35.56 18.16 -5.09
C ALA A 148 36.64 17.28 -5.75
N ALA A 149 36.85 16.06 -5.24
CA ALA A 149 37.80 15.11 -5.80
C ALA A 149 37.47 14.73 -7.26
N GLN A 150 36.18 14.51 -7.57
CA GLN A 150 35.77 14.23 -8.95
C GLN A 150 35.83 15.43 -9.88
N GLN A 151 35.62 16.65 -9.36
CA GLN A 151 35.89 17.84 -10.14
C GLN A 151 37.37 17.94 -10.48
N GLU A 152 38.25 17.65 -9.52
CA GLU A 152 39.70 17.67 -9.71
C GLU A 152 40.17 16.61 -10.72
N GLU A 153 39.68 15.38 -10.63
CA GLU A 153 39.95 14.33 -11.63
C GLU A 153 39.45 14.73 -13.03
N ALA A 154 38.25 15.31 -13.13
CA ALA A 154 37.71 15.78 -14.41
C ALA A 154 38.52 16.94 -15.02
N TRP A 155 39.15 17.78 -14.20
CA TRP A 155 40.07 18.82 -14.69
C TRP A 155 41.38 18.22 -15.21
N LEU A 156 41.88 17.16 -14.57
CA LEU A 156 43.13 16.49 -14.99
C LEU A 156 42.99 15.69 -16.30
N GLU A 157 41.79 15.27 -16.67
CA GLU A 157 41.54 14.59 -17.96
C GLU A 157 41.49 15.55 -19.17
N LEU A 158 41.42 16.87 -18.94
CA LEU A 158 41.30 17.88 -19.98
C LEU A 158 42.64 18.50 -20.41
N ASP A 159 43.73 18.22 -19.69
CA ASP A 159 45.10 18.66 -19.97
C ASP A 159 45.93 17.56 -20.65
#